data_AF-A0A9D1ZE80-F1
#
_entry.id   AF-A0A9D1ZE80-F1
#
_cell.length_a   1.000
_cell.length_b   1.000
_cell.length_c   1.000
_cell.angle_alpha   90.00
_cell.angle_beta   90.00
_cell.angle_gamma   90.00
#
_symmetry.space_group_name_H-M   'P 1'
#
loop_
_entity.id
_entity.type
_entity.pdbx_description
1 polymer ?
#
loop_
_entity_poly.entity_id
_entity_poly.type
_entity_poly.pdbx_seq_one_letter_code
_entity_poly.pdbx_strand_id
1 'polypeptide(L)'
;MKRLLALLLTAGLTIGLTGCGPEQGEHSSQESSGVESSSPELSLPEQSYESVEEVPDFYVQVLMMYGAAEDPETQELHPLHVSLFYGDGWKDGSELTAGDAYCWFLSFVNDLPQEEKEERYASPLGENQGWFFPEEELESTMSAWFEGVTPEQFRADSNFYDAEHHGYRSISGPGIGIQPRLELGEVRSDGDLRIIPVFMDYESGEDRRMELTIRISPDQKSYQFVSWLPAESQNI
;
A
#
# COMPACT_ATOMS: atom_id res chain seq x y z
N MET A 1 28.61 -5.11 42.54
CA MET A 1 29.97 -4.68 42.98
C MET A 1 30.93 -4.84 41.81
N LYS A 2 31.83 -3.85 41.59
CA LYS A 2 32.87 -3.67 40.52
C LYS A 2 32.27 -3.30 39.15
N ARG A 3 32.29 -2.07 38.60
CA ARG A 3 33.26 -0.93 38.45
C ARG A 3 34.53 -1.23 37.65
N LEU A 4 34.63 -0.63 36.45
CA LEU A 4 35.80 0.00 35.80
C LEU A 4 35.29 0.64 34.47
N LEU A 5 35.17 1.96 34.27
CA LEU A 5 36.18 3.02 33.98
C LEU A 5 37.15 2.59 32.85
N ALA A 6 37.41 3.34 31.76
CA ALA A 6 37.85 4.73 31.64
C ALA A 6 38.06 5.07 30.12
N LEU A 7 37.66 6.25 29.61
CA LEU A 7 38.43 7.50 29.34
C LEU A 7 38.93 7.72 27.87
N LEU A 8 38.33 8.75 27.26
CA LEU A 8 38.89 9.88 26.47
C LEU A 8 40.00 9.69 25.43
N LEU A 9 39.82 10.34 24.26
CA LEU A 9 40.79 11.32 23.73
C LEU A 9 40.17 12.24 22.64
N THR A 10 40.15 13.54 22.95
CA THR A 10 39.95 14.68 22.05
C THR A 10 41.29 15.35 21.74
N ALA A 11 41.55 15.69 20.47
CA ALA A 11 42.40 16.78 19.94
C ALA A 11 42.70 16.47 18.45
N GLY A 12 42.74 17.38 17.47
CA GLY A 12 42.62 18.83 17.45
C GLY A 12 43.08 19.38 16.09
N LEU A 13 42.52 20.55 15.73
CA LEU A 13 43.09 21.71 15.03
C LEU A 13 43.70 21.64 13.60
N THR A 14 42.95 22.24 12.65
CA THR A 14 43.21 23.50 11.86
C THR A 14 44.17 23.59 10.65
N ILE A 15 43.77 24.56 9.78
CA ILE A 15 44.48 25.36 8.74
C ILE A 15 44.36 24.76 7.32
N GLY A 16 43.92 25.42 6.24
CA GLY A 16 43.59 26.82 5.92
C GLY A 16 44.15 27.19 4.53
N LEU A 17 43.46 28.10 3.80
CA LEU A 17 43.92 29.00 2.70
C LEU A 17 43.59 28.73 1.20
N THR A 18 42.65 29.54 0.70
CA THR A 18 42.67 30.46 -0.49
C THR A 18 43.03 29.99 -1.91
N GLY A 19 42.19 30.39 -2.88
CA GLY A 19 42.59 30.70 -4.27
C GLY A 19 41.41 31.00 -5.24
N CYS A 20 41.36 32.20 -5.82
CA CYS A 20 40.37 32.67 -6.82
C CYS A 20 40.95 32.69 -8.27
N GLY A 21 40.24 32.08 -9.23
CA GLY A 21 40.05 32.39 -10.69
C GLY A 21 41.23 32.60 -11.67
N PRO A 22 40.98 32.81 -13.00
CA PRO A 22 40.16 32.05 -13.98
C PRO A 22 40.92 31.80 -15.35
N GLU A 23 40.18 31.40 -16.41
CA GLU A 23 40.55 31.21 -17.86
C GLU A 23 41.16 29.85 -18.29
N GLN A 24 40.92 29.23 -19.45
CA GLN A 24 39.89 29.18 -20.51
C GLN A 24 40.28 28.00 -21.45
N GLY A 25 39.30 27.40 -22.16
CA GLY A 25 39.50 26.56 -23.36
C GLY A 25 39.50 25.04 -23.08
N GLU A 26 38.82 24.16 -23.82
CA GLU A 26 38.04 24.22 -25.05
C GLU A 26 37.02 23.04 -25.04
N HIS A 27 35.94 23.22 -25.80
CA HIS A 27 34.91 22.26 -26.23
C HIS A 27 35.14 20.76 -25.97
N SER A 28 34.19 20.12 -25.28
CA SER A 28 33.74 18.78 -25.64
C SER A 28 32.26 18.58 -25.29
N SER A 29 31.53 18.25 -26.35
CA SER A 29 30.18 17.70 -26.46
C SER A 29 29.34 17.53 -25.19
N GLN A 30 28.29 18.32 -25.18
CA GLN A 30 27.02 18.12 -24.49
C GLN A 30 26.46 16.72 -24.77
N GLU A 31 26.53 15.83 -23.79
CA GLU A 31 25.55 14.74 -23.63
C GLU A 31 24.77 15.02 -22.35
N SER A 32 23.56 15.52 -22.55
CA SER A 32 22.49 15.49 -21.55
C SER A 32 22.15 14.02 -21.31
N SER A 33 22.85 13.38 -20.37
CA SER A 33 22.34 12.17 -19.75
C SER A 33 21.18 12.60 -18.85
N GLY A 34 19.98 12.68 -19.44
CA GLY A 34 18.75 12.57 -18.69
C GLY A 34 18.82 11.23 -17.98
N VAL A 35 19.17 11.25 -16.69
CA VAL A 35 18.83 10.16 -15.80
C VAL A 35 17.32 10.23 -15.70
N GLU A 36 16.63 9.45 -16.53
CA GLU A 36 15.29 9.01 -16.19
C GLU A 36 15.44 8.33 -14.83
N SER A 37 14.94 9.01 -13.81
CA SER A 37 14.72 8.44 -12.49
C SER A 37 13.61 7.41 -12.67
N SER A 38 13.98 6.21 -13.10
CA SER A 38 13.12 5.05 -13.03
C SER A 38 13.01 4.69 -11.56
N SER A 39 12.12 5.39 -10.84
CA SER A 39 11.64 4.93 -9.55
C SER A 39 11.13 3.49 -9.78
N PRO A 40 11.59 2.49 -9.02
CA PRO A 40 11.05 1.15 -9.16
C PRO A 40 9.54 1.24 -8.90
N GLU A 41 8.68 0.96 -9.88
CA GLU A 41 7.26 0.82 -9.61
C GLU A 41 7.10 -0.26 -8.53
N LEU A 42 6.20 -0.02 -7.56
CA LEU A 42 5.77 -1.12 -6.70
C LEU A 42 5.37 -2.28 -7.62
N SER A 43 5.86 -3.48 -7.32
CA SER A 43 5.55 -4.72 -8.03
C SER A 43 4.07 -5.10 -7.81
N LEU A 44 3.16 -4.24 -8.24
CA LEU A 44 1.77 -4.59 -8.46
C LEU A 44 1.79 -5.68 -9.53
N PRO A 45 1.04 -6.78 -9.37
CA PRO A 45 0.97 -7.79 -10.42
C PRO A 45 0.56 -7.10 -11.72
N GLU A 46 1.41 -7.20 -12.74
CA GLU A 46 1.09 -6.69 -14.06
C GLU A 46 -0.25 -7.30 -14.47
N GLN A 47 -1.27 -6.46 -14.62
CA GLN A 47 -2.60 -6.89 -15.08
C GLN A 47 -2.55 -7.18 -16.60
N SER A 48 -1.61 -8.03 -17.03
CA SER A 48 -1.30 -8.32 -18.43
C SER A 48 -1.67 -9.78 -18.79
N TYR A 49 -2.77 -10.27 -18.25
CA TYR A 49 -3.27 -11.61 -18.56
C TYR A 49 -4.01 -11.62 -19.92
N GLU A 50 -4.14 -12.78 -20.55
CA GLU A 50 -5.05 -12.93 -21.70
C GLU A 50 -6.52 -12.82 -21.26
N SER A 51 -6.85 -13.38 -20.09
CA SER A 51 -8.07 -13.13 -19.33
C SER A 51 -7.80 -13.37 -17.84
N VAL A 52 -8.23 -12.45 -16.97
CA VAL A 52 -7.98 -12.54 -15.51
C VAL A 52 -8.72 -13.72 -14.87
N GLU A 53 -9.89 -14.08 -15.38
CA GLU A 53 -10.71 -15.17 -14.81
C GLU A 53 -10.23 -16.57 -15.23
N GLU A 54 -9.34 -16.67 -16.23
CA GLU A 54 -8.72 -17.93 -16.62
C GLU A 54 -7.51 -18.28 -15.75
N VAL A 55 -7.06 -17.33 -14.90
CA VAL A 55 -5.99 -17.57 -13.95
C VAL A 55 -6.50 -18.51 -12.84
N PRO A 56 -5.79 -19.63 -12.56
CA PRO A 56 -6.13 -20.49 -11.44
C PRO A 56 -6.22 -19.70 -10.13
N ASP A 57 -7.24 -19.99 -9.34
CA ASP A 57 -7.48 -19.36 -8.04
C ASP A 57 -7.56 -17.81 -8.12
N PHE A 58 -8.02 -17.28 -9.27
CA PHE A 58 -8.17 -15.85 -9.51
C PHE A 58 -8.82 -15.10 -8.32
N TYR A 59 -9.92 -15.62 -7.78
CA TYR A 59 -10.63 -14.99 -6.67
C TYR A 59 -9.86 -15.04 -5.35
N VAL A 60 -8.97 -16.00 -5.14
CA VAL A 60 -8.03 -16.00 -4.01
C VAL A 60 -7.03 -14.87 -4.19
N GLN A 61 -6.47 -14.71 -5.39
CA GLN A 61 -5.55 -13.61 -5.70
C GLN A 61 -6.22 -12.23 -5.56
N VAL A 62 -7.51 -12.11 -5.89
CA VAL A 62 -8.30 -10.90 -5.64
C VAL A 62 -8.36 -10.59 -4.14
N LEU A 63 -8.60 -11.59 -3.27
CA LEU A 63 -8.58 -11.37 -1.82
C LEU A 63 -7.19 -11.00 -1.31
N MET A 64 -6.13 -11.62 -1.84
CA MET A 64 -4.75 -11.27 -1.49
C MET A 64 -4.44 -9.82 -1.85
N MET A 65 -4.79 -9.41 -3.07
CA MET A 65 -4.66 -8.03 -3.53
C MET A 65 -5.50 -7.04 -2.70
N TYR A 66 -6.64 -7.49 -2.17
CA TYR A 66 -7.47 -6.69 -1.28
C TYR A 66 -6.89 -6.56 0.15
N GLY A 67 -5.90 -7.41 0.50
CA GLY A 67 -5.19 -7.37 1.79
C GLY A 67 -5.28 -8.67 2.58
N ALA A 68 -5.33 -9.82 1.92
CA ALA A 68 -5.20 -11.13 2.56
C ALA A 68 -3.81 -11.73 2.33
N ALA A 69 -3.46 -12.71 3.16
CA ALA A 69 -2.33 -13.60 2.97
C ALA A 69 -2.80 -15.05 3.09
N GLU A 70 -2.19 -15.92 2.31
CA GLU A 70 -2.34 -17.36 2.44
C GLU A 70 -1.24 -17.90 3.35
N ASP A 71 -1.63 -18.67 4.36
CA ASP A 71 -0.68 -19.41 5.18
C ASP A 71 -0.05 -20.54 4.35
N PRO A 72 1.29 -20.58 4.21
CA PRO A 72 1.95 -21.51 3.31
C PRO A 72 1.90 -22.99 3.78
N GLU A 73 1.57 -23.24 5.05
CA GLU A 73 1.51 -24.60 5.60
C GLU A 73 0.09 -25.17 5.52
N THR A 74 -0.92 -24.34 5.80
CA THR A 74 -2.32 -24.74 5.91
C THR A 74 -3.17 -24.38 4.68
N GLN A 75 -2.68 -23.47 3.84
CA GLN A 75 -3.42 -22.85 2.73
C GLN A 75 -4.66 -22.06 3.19
N GLU A 76 -4.73 -21.73 4.48
CA GLU A 76 -5.81 -20.91 5.02
C GLU A 76 -5.56 -19.44 4.68
N LEU A 77 -6.63 -18.73 4.29
CA LEU A 77 -6.57 -17.29 4.02
C LEU A 77 -6.86 -16.52 5.29
N HIS A 78 -6.08 -15.47 5.52
CA HIS A 78 -6.26 -14.56 6.65
C HIS A 78 -6.06 -13.12 6.19
N PRO A 79 -6.76 -12.13 6.77
CA PRO A 79 -6.43 -10.74 6.48
C PRO A 79 -5.02 -10.42 6.97
N LEU A 80 -4.29 -9.59 6.24
CA LEU A 80 -3.07 -8.97 6.76
C LEU A 80 -3.40 -8.15 8.02
N HIS A 81 -2.43 -7.98 8.91
CA HIS A 81 -2.60 -7.19 10.14
C HIS A 81 -3.09 -5.77 9.88
N VAL A 82 -2.72 -5.21 8.73
CA VAL A 82 -3.23 -3.95 8.20
C VAL A 82 -3.92 -4.26 6.88
N SER A 83 -5.25 -4.23 6.87
CA SER A 83 -6.05 -4.56 5.68
C SER A 83 -7.43 -3.92 5.73
N LEU A 84 -8.06 -3.80 4.55
CA LEU A 84 -9.40 -3.25 4.40
C LEU A 84 -10.52 -4.19 4.90
N PHE A 85 -10.20 -5.46 5.13
CA PHE A 85 -11.17 -6.45 5.63
C PHE A 85 -11.78 -6.09 6.98
N TYR A 86 -11.05 -5.36 7.83
CA TYR A 86 -11.53 -4.99 9.16
C TYR A 86 -12.58 -3.86 9.15
N GLY A 87 -12.71 -3.12 8.05
CA GLY A 87 -13.66 -2.03 7.92
C GLY A 87 -15.12 -2.49 8.00
N ASP A 88 -16.02 -1.58 8.37
CA ASP A 88 -17.48 -1.84 8.40
C ASP A 88 -18.09 -2.00 7.00
N GLY A 89 -17.38 -1.54 5.98
CA GLY A 89 -17.79 -1.57 4.58
C GLY A 89 -17.76 -0.18 3.93
N TRP A 90 -17.69 -0.16 2.61
CA TRP A 90 -17.75 1.01 1.75
C TRP A 90 -18.52 0.65 0.48
N LYS A 91 -19.46 1.52 0.07
CA LYS A 91 -20.37 1.24 -1.06
C LYS A 91 -19.73 1.51 -2.42
N ASP A 92 -18.80 2.45 -2.48
CA ASP A 92 -18.04 2.86 -3.66
C ASP A 92 -16.76 3.59 -3.21
N GLY A 93 -15.80 3.76 -4.12
CA GLY A 93 -14.49 4.31 -3.79
C GLY A 93 -14.49 5.73 -3.21
N SER A 94 -15.58 6.50 -3.34
CA SER A 94 -15.67 7.83 -2.75
C SER A 94 -15.82 7.81 -1.22
N GLU A 95 -16.16 6.66 -0.64
CA GLU A 95 -16.24 6.46 0.82
C GLU A 95 -14.91 6.04 1.45
N LEU A 96 -13.91 5.65 0.64
CA LEU A 96 -12.58 5.30 1.15
C LEU A 96 -11.89 6.53 1.74
N THR A 97 -11.37 6.38 2.94
CA THR A 97 -10.64 7.43 3.66
C THR A 97 -9.15 7.43 3.30
N ALA A 98 -8.45 8.52 3.65
CA ALA A 98 -6.99 8.55 3.55
C ALA A 98 -6.32 7.46 4.41
N GLY A 99 -6.95 7.12 5.55
CA GLY A 99 -6.50 6.02 6.40
C GLY A 99 -6.63 4.65 5.75
N ASP A 100 -7.74 4.39 5.05
CA ASP A 100 -7.95 3.16 4.28
C ASP A 100 -6.90 3.02 3.17
N ALA A 101 -6.71 4.09 2.40
CA ALA A 101 -5.71 4.15 1.34
C ALA A 101 -4.29 3.93 1.88
N TYR A 102 -3.92 4.60 2.97
CA TYR A 102 -2.63 4.43 3.63
C TYR A 102 -2.44 2.98 4.12
N CYS A 103 -3.46 2.39 4.75
CA CYS A 103 -3.39 1.03 5.28
C CYS A 103 -3.26 -0.02 4.17
N TRP A 104 -4.04 0.11 3.10
CA TRP A 104 -3.97 -0.79 1.94
C TRP A 104 -2.63 -0.63 1.20
N PHE A 105 -2.15 0.59 0.99
CA PHE A 105 -0.85 0.81 0.36
C PHE A 105 0.32 0.25 1.21
N LEU A 106 0.23 0.42 2.53
CA LEU A 106 1.20 -0.13 3.48
C LEU A 106 1.31 -1.66 3.40
N SER A 107 0.25 -2.38 3.04
CA SER A 107 0.32 -3.84 2.95
C SER A 107 1.31 -4.31 1.88
N PHE A 108 1.36 -3.64 0.72
CA PHE A 108 2.35 -3.92 -0.32
C PHE A 108 3.75 -3.47 0.07
N VAL A 109 3.85 -2.29 0.69
CA VAL A 109 5.15 -1.77 1.15
C VAL A 109 5.78 -2.73 2.16
N ASN A 110 4.98 -3.36 3.03
CA ASN A 110 5.49 -4.31 4.02
C ASN A 110 6.20 -5.53 3.42
N ASP A 111 5.82 -5.94 2.21
CA ASP A 111 6.46 -7.06 1.49
C ASP A 111 7.81 -6.68 0.85
N LEU A 112 8.12 -5.38 0.77
CA LEU A 112 9.42 -4.93 0.27
C LEU A 112 10.56 -5.21 1.26
N PRO A 113 11.80 -5.42 0.77
CA PRO A 113 12.99 -5.43 1.61
C PRO A 113 13.11 -4.15 2.45
N GLN A 114 13.63 -4.26 3.67
CA GLN A 114 13.76 -3.12 4.59
C GLN A 114 14.58 -1.96 4.00
N GLU A 115 15.68 -2.27 3.32
CA GLU A 115 16.55 -1.26 2.68
C GLU A 115 15.78 -0.46 1.61
N GLU A 116 14.97 -1.14 0.79
CA GLU A 116 14.14 -0.48 -0.23
C GLU A 116 13.03 0.37 0.41
N LYS A 117 12.39 -0.11 1.49
CA LYS A 117 11.41 0.69 2.23
C LYS A 117 12.01 1.98 2.79
N GLU A 118 13.20 1.87 3.38
CA GLU A 118 13.92 3.02 3.94
C GLU A 118 14.34 4.02 2.87
N GLU A 119 14.82 3.54 1.73
CA GLU A 119 15.20 4.40 0.60
C GLU A 119 14.00 5.17 0.03
N ARG A 120 12.86 4.50 -0.13
CA ARG A 120 11.69 5.05 -0.83
C ARG A 120 10.72 5.81 0.07
N TYR A 121 10.52 5.33 1.30
CA TYR A 121 9.38 5.73 2.14
C TYR A 121 9.78 6.24 3.53
N ALA A 122 11.08 6.44 3.80
CA ALA A 122 11.50 7.06 5.05
C ALA A 122 10.84 8.45 5.21
N SER A 123 10.35 8.72 6.42
CA SER A 123 9.65 9.97 6.70
C SER A 123 10.59 11.18 6.60
N PRO A 124 10.19 12.25 5.88
CA PRO A 124 10.95 13.50 5.85
C PRO A 124 10.94 14.23 7.20
N LEU A 125 10.06 13.82 8.13
CA LEU A 125 9.92 14.40 9.46
C LEU A 125 10.92 13.83 10.49
N GLY A 126 11.80 12.92 10.06
CA GLY A 126 12.83 12.32 10.88
C GLY A 126 12.52 10.89 11.36
N GLU A 127 13.41 10.36 12.20
CA GLU A 127 13.33 8.98 12.68
C GLU A 127 12.09 8.71 13.54
N ASN A 128 11.57 7.47 13.48
CA ASN A 128 10.43 6.97 14.26
C ASN A 128 9.06 7.61 13.95
N GLN A 129 8.92 8.28 12.80
CA GLN A 129 7.68 8.94 12.38
C GLN A 129 6.77 8.05 11.51
N GLY A 130 7.08 6.75 11.41
CA GLY A 130 6.42 5.82 10.50
C GLY A 130 6.88 5.97 9.05
N TRP A 131 6.21 5.26 8.15
CA TRP A 131 6.43 5.38 6.71
C TRP A 131 5.71 6.61 6.15
N PHE A 132 6.27 7.17 5.08
CA PHE A 132 5.71 8.30 4.35
C PHE A 132 5.53 7.92 2.89
N PHE A 133 4.30 8.03 2.39
CA PHE A 133 3.97 7.63 1.02
C PHE A 133 3.79 8.86 0.14
N PRO A 134 4.56 8.99 -0.97
CA PRO A 134 4.42 10.09 -1.91
C PRO A 134 2.99 10.21 -2.44
N GLU A 135 2.49 11.44 -2.58
CA GLU A 135 1.09 11.67 -2.97
C GLU A 135 0.75 11.06 -4.33
N GLU A 136 1.61 11.26 -5.33
CA GLU A 136 1.39 10.78 -6.70
C GLU A 136 1.33 9.25 -6.76
N GLU A 137 2.22 8.57 -6.04
CA GLU A 137 2.32 7.11 -6.06
C GLU A 137 1.11 6.47 -5.39
N LEU A 138 0.74 6.93 -4.18
CA LEU A 138 -0.44 6.39 -3.48
C LEU A 138 -1.73 6.70 -4.25
N GLU A 139 -1.92 7.93 -4.70
CA GLU A 139 -3.17 8.35 -5.35
C GLU A 139 -3.37 7.68 -6.72
N SER A 140 -2.31 7.57 -7.53
CA SER A 140 -2.38 6.89 -8.82
C SER A 140 -2.65 5.39 -8.63
N THR A 141 -2.03 4.76 -7.63
CA THR A 141 -2.27 3.35 -7.29
C THR A 141 -3.72 3.13 -6.85
N MET A 142 -4.22 3.96 -5.94
CA MET A 142 -5.62 3.87 -5.50
C MET A 142 -6.60 4.08 -6.66
N SER A 143 -6.34 5.05 -7.53
CA SER A 143 -7.18 5.32 -8.71
C SER A 143 -7.15 4.18 -9.75
N ALA A 144 -6.02 3.47 -9.84
CA ALA A 144 -5.89 2.32 -10.72
C ALA A 144 -6.70 1.11 -10.21
N TRP A 145 -6.72 0.88 -8.89
CA TRP A 145 -7.32 -0.30 -8.30
C TRP A 145 -8.75 -0.12 -7.80
N PHE A 146 -9.19 1.08 -7.47
CA PHE A 146 -10.50 1.33 -6.86
C PHE A 146 -11.36 2.26 -7.71
N GLU A 147 -12.56 1.78 -8.07
CA GLU A 147 -13.50 2.55 -8.86
C GLU A 147 -14.08 3.73 -8.04
N GLY A 148 -14.03 4.94 -8.59
CA GLY A 148 -14.67 6.12 -8.00
C GLY A 148 -13.84 6.85 -6.93
N VAL A 149 -12.59 6.45 -6.70
CA VAL A 149 -11.65 7.21 -5.87
C VAL A 149 -11.24 8.52 -6.54
N THR A 150 -11.08 9.57 -5.74
CA THR A 150 -10.49 10.85 -6.17
C THR A 150 -9.34 11.27 -5.26
N PRO A 151 -8.22 11.78 -5.80
CA PRO A 151 -7.13 12.32 -4.98
C PRO A 151 -7.58 13.37 -3.97
N GLU A 152 -8.51 14.24 -4.35
CA GLU A 152 -9.00 15.34 -3.53
C GLU A 152 -9.64 14.85 -2.21
N GLN A 153 -10.27 13.67 -2.20
CA GLN A 153 -10.91 13.13 -1.00
C GLN A 153 -9.87 12.74 0.06
N PHE A 154 -8.71 12.23 -0.36
CA PHE A 154 -7.65 11.81 0.56
C PHE A 154 -6.89 13.01 1.10
N ARG A 155 -6.58 13.98 0.24
CA ARG A 155 -5.89 15.23 0.64
C ARG A 155 -6.69 16.08 1.63
N ALA A 156 -8.01 15.89 1.70
CA ALA A 156 -8.87 16.58 2.65
C ALA A 156 -8.65 16.17 4.11
N ASP A 157 -8.05 14.99 4.37
CA ASP A 157 -7.78 14.51 5.73
C ASP A 157 -6.37 14.89 6.20
N SER A 158 -6.29 15.99 6.95
CA SER A 158 -5.03 16.48 7.53
C SER A 158 -4.42 15.58 8.62
N ASN A 159 -5.12 14.54 9.07
CA ASN A 159 -4.51 13.54 9.96
C ASN A 159 -3.58 12.60 9.21
N PHE A 160 -3.77 12.47 7.89
CA PHE A 160 -2.94 11.60 7.06
C PHE A 160 -2.12 12.39 6.03
N TYR A 161 -2.72 13.39 5.38
CA TYR A 161 -2.06 14.14 4.33
C TYR A 161 -1.21 15.30 4.88
N ASP A 162 0.05 15.35 4.47
CA ASP A 162 1.02 16.39 4.77
C ASP A 162 1.26 17.24 3.51
N ALA A 163 0.57 18.38 3.44
CA ALA A 163 0.62 19.28 2.29
C ALA A 163 1.99 19.98 2.11
N GLU A 164 2.82 20.05 3.15
CA GLU A 164 4.17 20.64 3.05
C GLU A 164 5.11 19.68 2.33
N HIS A 165 4.97 18.38 2.60
CA HIS A 165 5.85 17.33 2.09
C HIS A 165 5.23 16.52 0.93
N HIS A 166 4.02 16.87 0.48
CA HIS A 166 3.33 16.23 -0.64
C HIS A 166 3.20 14.70 -0.49
N GLY A 167 2.64 14.27 0.64
CA GLY A 167 2.44 12.84 0.86
C GLY A 167 1.66 12.50 2.13
N TYR A 168 1.55 11.19 2.37
CA TYR A 168 0.70 10.61 3.39
C TYR A 168 1.52 9.95 4.49
N ARG A 169 1.08 10.14 5.73
CA ARG A 169 1.68 9.52 6.93
C ARG A 169 0.60 9.12 7.90
N SER A 170 0.85 8.13 8.75
CA SER A 170 -0.05 7.88 9.88
C SER A 170 0.51 8.49 11.17
N ILE A 171 -0.32 9.24 11.90
CA ILE A 171 0.03 9.81 13.23
C ILE A 171 0.01 8.72 14.33
N SER A 172 -0.63 7.58 14.06
CA SER A 172 -0.68 6.42 14.96
C SER A 172 -0.54 5.12 14.18
N GLY A 173 0.19 4.14 14.73
CA GLY A 173 0.22 2.80 14.13
C GLY A 173 -1.20 2.21 14.06
N PRO A 174 -1.56 1.50 12.98
CA PRO A 174 -2.84 0.81 12.91
C PRO A 174 -2.94 -0.22 14.04
N GLY A 175 -4.13 -0.34 14.63
CA GLY A 175 -4.38 -1.33 15.67
C GLY A 175 -4.29 -2.75 15.11
N ILE A 176 -3.78 -3.69 15.91
CA ILE A 176 -3.77 -5.11 15.56
C ILE A 176 -5.16 -5.66 15.91
N GLY A 177 -5.94 -5.98 14.87
CA GLY A 177 -7.20 -6.68 15.02
C GLY A 177 -7.00 -8.17 15.34
N ILE A 178 -8.06 -8.83 15.80
CA ILE A 178 -8.11 -10.30 15.80
C ILE A 178 -8.18 -10.74 14.34
N GLN A 179 -7.36 -11.71 13.96
CA GLN A 179 -7.23 -12.17 12.58
C GLN A 179 -8.20 -13.35 12.34
N PRO A 180 -9.33 -13.14 11.65
CA PRO A 180 -10.24 -14.24 11.31
C PRO A 180 -9.62 -15.13 10.22
N ARG A 181 -10.18 -16.32 10.03
CA ARG A 181 -10.02 -17.08 8.79
C ARG A 181 -10.98 -16.53 7.74
N LEU A 182 -10.52 -16.41 6.50
CA LEU A 182 -11.32 -16.00 5.36
C LEU A 182 -11.74 -17.23 4.56
N GLU A 183 -13.03 -17.33 4.28
CA GLU A 183 -13.57 -18.35 3.39
C GLU A 183 -14.32 -17.68 2.24
N LEU A 184 -14.05 -18.16 1.03
CA LEU A 184 -14.73 -17.72 -0.19
C LEU A 184 -16.07 -18.47 -0.34
N GLY A 185 -17.13 -17.71 -0.62
CA GLY A 185 -18.39 -18.27 -1.07
C GLY A 185 -18.46 -18.48 -2.59
N GLU A 186 -19.62 -18.93 -3.05
CA GLU A 186 -19.91 -19.04 -4.47
C GLU A 186 -20.01 -17.64 -5.10
N VAL A 187 -19.10 -17.35 -6.03
CA VAL A 187 -19.04 -16.06 -6.74
C VAL A 187 -20.26 -15.90 -7.65
N ARG A 188 -20.86 -14.72 -7.62
CA ARG A 188 -21.99 -14.35 -8.47
C ARG A 188 -21.56 -13.36 -9.54
N SER A 189 -22.04 -13.54 -10.77
CA SER A 189 -21.77 -12.63 -11.88
C SER A 189 -22.99 -11.76 -12.17
N ASP A 190 -22.77 -10.45 -12.34
CA ASP A 190 -23.77 -9.50 -12.83
C ASP A 190 -23.13 -8.60 -13.89
N GLY A 191 -23.29 -8.98 -15.17
CA GLY A 191 -22.60 -8.32 -16.27
C GLY A 191 -21.07 -8.38 -16.12
N ASP A 192 -20.45 -7.21 -16.06
CA ASP A 192 -19.01 -7.03 -15.83
C ASP A 192 -18.61 -7.09 -14.35
N LEU A 193 -19.57 -7.21 -13.43
CA LEU A 193 -19.30 -7.34 -12.00
C LEU A 193 -19.12 -8.80 -11.58
N ARG A 194 -18.24 -9.02 -10.60
CA ARG A 194 -18.17 -10.24 -9.80
C ARG A 194 -18.39 -9.87 -8.34
N ILE A 195 -19.38 -10.51 -7.73
CA ILE A 195 -19.72 -10.36 -6.32
C ILE A 195 -19.19 -11.60 -5.61
N ILE A 196 -18.21 -11.39 -4.75
CA ILE A 196 -17.43 -12.43 -4.08
C ILE A 196 -17.86 -12.43 -2.61
N PRO A 197 -18.68 -13.41 -2.17
CA PRO A 197 -18.99 -13.54 -0.76
C PRO A 197 -17.73 -13.94 0.01
N VAL A 198 -17.46 -13.26 1.12
CA VAL A 198 -16.34 -13.53 2.02
C VAL A 198 -16.90 -13.74 3.42
N PHE A 199 -16.65 -14.93 3.97
CA PHE A 199 -16.95 -15.27 5.35
C PHE A 199 -15.70 -15.02 6.19
N MET A 200 -15.85 -14.23 7.25
CA MET A 200 -14.80 -13.95 8.22
C MET A 200 -15.11 -14.73 9.49
N ASP A 201 -14.47 -15.88 9.66
CA ASP A 201 -14.63 -16.78 10.80
C ASP A 201 -13.69 -16.35 11.92
N TYR A 202 -14.27 -15.84 13.00
CA TYR A 202 -13.52 -15.43 14.18
C TYR A 202 -13.55 -16.55 15.21
N GLU A 203 -12.42 -16.88 15.82
CA GLU A 203 -12.39 -17.85 16.92
C GLU A 203 -13.30 -17.48 18.10
N SER A 204 -13.64 -16.19 18.25
CA SER A 204 -14.60 -15.69 19.25
C SER A 204 -16.06 -16.04 18.93
N GLY A 205 -16.37 -16.43 17.69
CA GLY A 205 -17.72 -16.72 17.17
C GLY A 205 -18.48 -15.49 16.67
N GLU A 206 -17.85 -14.32 16.57
CA GLU A 206 -18.46 -13.10 16.02
C GLU A 206 -18.29 -13.02 14.49
N ASP A 207 -18.76 -14.05 13.79
CA ASP A 207 -18.54 -14.19 12.35
C ASP A 207 -19.20 -13.06 11.56
N ARG A 208 -18.46 -12.55 10.57
CA ARG A 208 -18.96 -11.54 9.64
C ARG A 208 -19.12 -12.13 8.25
N ARG A 209 -20.20 -11.72 7.57
CA ARG A 209 -20.45 -12.04 6.18
C ARG A 209 -20.41 -10.75 5.38
N MET A 210 -19.52 -10.73 4.41
CA MET A 210 -19.25 -9.55 3.61
C MET A 210 -19.25 -9.94 2.13
N GLU A 211 -19.39 -8.97 1.25
CA GLU A 211 -19.33 -9.13 -0.19
C GLU A 211 -18.34 -8.14 -0.75
N LEU A 212 -17.28 -8.66 -1.38
CA LEU A 212 -16.34 -7.88 -2.16
C LEU A 212 -16.81 -7.88 -3.61
N THR A 213 -17.04 -6.70 -4.16
CA THR A 213 -17.41 -6.54 -5.57
C THR A 213 -16.23 -6.05 -6.35
N ILE A 214 -15.91 -6.70 -7.46
CA ILE A 214 -14.96 -6.23 -8.47
C ILE A 214 -15.65 -6.04 -9.81
N ARG A 215 -15.09 -5.14 -10.64
CA ARG A 215 -15.46 -4.96 -12.04
C ARG A 215 -14.34 -5.49 -12.92
N ILE A 216 -14.67 -6.42 -13.80
CA ILE A 216 -13.75 -6.90 -14.83
C ILE A 216 -13.78 -5.93 -16.01
N SER A 217 -12.61 -5.58 -16.53
CA SER A 217 -12.50 -4.70 -17.70
C SER A 217 -13.15 -5.34 -18.94
N PRO A 218 -13.61 -4.54 -19.93
CA PRO A 218 -14.18 -5.09 -21.17
C PRO A 218 -13.24 -5.99 -21.97
N ASP A 219 -11.93 -5.77 -21.87
CA ASP A 219 -10.90 -6.62 -22.50
C ASP A 219 -10.53 -7.85 -21.67
N GLN A 220 -11.12 -7.98 -20.47
CA GLN A 220 -10.92 -9.06 -19.49
C GLN A 220 -9.50 -9.17 -18.95
N LYS A 221 -8.65 -8.16 -19.14
CA LYS A 221 -7.25 -8.20 -18.72
C LYS A 221 -6.99 -7.60 -17.35
N SER A 222 -7.95 -6.84 -16.84
CA SER A 222 -7.83 -6.10 -15.60
C SER A 222 -9.12 -6.14 -14.78
N TYR A 223 -9.01 -5.74 -13.51
CA TYR A 223 -10.16 -5.50 -12.66
C TYR A 223 -9.94 -4.33 -11.69
N GLN A 224 -11.04 -3.77 -11.19
CA GLN A 224 -11.05 -2.77 -10.12
C GLN A 224 -11.97 -3.21 -8.99
N PHE A 225 -11.62 -2.85 -7.76
CA PHE A 225 -12.49 -2.97 -6.59
C PHE A 225 -13.60 -1.91 -6.65
N VAL A 226 -14.83 -2.35 -6.42
CA VAL A 226 -16.04 -1.53 -6.57
C VAL A 226 -16.72 -1.28 -5.24
N SER A 227 -16.80 -2.28 -4.37
CA SER A 227 -17.43 -2.15 -3.06
C SER A 227 -16.98 -3.25 -2.09
N TRP A 228 -17.09 -2.98 -0.80
CA TRP A 228 -17.01 -3.98 0.28
C TRP A 228 -18.17 -3.76 1.22
N LEU A 229 -19.16 -4.64 1.22
CA LEU A 229 -20.40 -4.40 1.98
C LEU A 229 -20.74 -5.61 2.85
N PRO A 230 -21.42 -5.41 3.99
CA PRO A 230 -22.06 -6.52 4.68
C PRO A 230 -22.98 -7.26 3.73
N ALA A 231 -22.88 -8.59 3.71
CA ALA A 231 -23.80 -9.40 2.93
C ALA A 231 -25.22 -9.11 3.42
N GLU A 232 -26.11 -8.67 2.52
CA GLU A 232 -27.51 -8.54 2.88
C GLU A 232 -27.97 -9.91 3.40
N SER A 233 -28.53 -9.94 4.60
CA SER A 233 -29.06 -11.16 5.18
C SER A 233 -30.08 -11.69 4.20
N GLN A 234 -29.73 -12.73 3.43
CA GLN A 234 -30.72 -13.43 2.64
C GLN A 234 -31.72 -13.96 3.66
N ASN A 235 -32.91 -13.36 3.67
CA ASN A 235 -34.04 -13.90 4.40
C ASN A 235 -34.27 -15.29 3.82
N ILE A 236 -33.74 -16.30 4.53
CA ILE A 236 -34.02 -17.72 4.30
C ILE A 236 -35.51 -17.96 4.54
#